data_AF-R7V428-F1
#
_entry.id   AF-R7V428-F1
#
_cell.length_a   1.000
_cell.length_b   1.000
_cell.length_c   1.000
_cell.angle_alpha   90.00
_cell.angle_beta   90.00
_cell.angle_gamma   90.00
#
_symmetry.space_group_name_H-M   'P 1'
#
loop_
_entity.id
_entity.type
_entity.pdbx_description
1 polymer ?
#
loop_
_entity_poly.entity_id
_entity_poly.type
_entity_poly.pdbx_seq_one_letter_code
_entity_poly.pdbx_strand_id
1 'polypeptide(L)'
;MENTPLLPVEEEGRLHDPVLCENFFSRVYAYDRWQKTVLAQPSYAALVDFHSTHKYMIMAHYPQGYELLGQIVAKGSKARLETLLDQYFQDFMIALKRRANRKSHTNTMMHILGYVKKNVDGKERNQLLKLIEEYRQEMVPLIAPMTMLRHFIENHGSEYIQRQTYLTPHPDQLGLRNRL
;
A
#
# COMPACT_ATOMS: atom_id res chain seq x y z
N MET A 1 24.36 16.77 8.46
CA MET A 1 23.03 16.25 8.13
C MET A 1 22.88 14.94 8.87
N GLU A 2 22.04 14.91 9.90
CA GLU A 2 21.81 13.71 10.71
C GLU A 2 21.28 12.58 9.82
N ASN A 3 21.92 11.41 9.90
CA ASN A 3 21.67 10.24 9.06
C ASN A 3 20.28 9.66 9.37
N THR A 4 19.24 10.09 8.64
CA THR A 4 17.97 9.37 8.54
C THR A 4 17.93 8.59 7.22
N PRO A 5 18.64 7.45 7.09
CA PRO A 5 18.78 6.72 5.82
C PRO A 5 17.44 6.20 5.28
N LEU A 6 16.41 6.12 6.13
CA LEU A 6 15.07 5.65 5.79
C LEU A 6 14.12 6.79 5.39
N LEU A 7 14.54 8.05 5.50
CA LEU A 7 13.73 9.18 5.06
C LEU A 7 13.53 9.08 3.54
N PRO A 8 12.29 9.18 3.03
CA PRO A 8 12.04 9.20 1.60
C PRO A 8 12.74 10.38 0.94
N VAL A 9 13.67 10.08 0.05
CA VAL A 9 14.33 11.06 -0.83
C VAL A 9 14.12 10.65 -2.29
N GLU A 10 14.04 11.64 -3.16
CA GLU A 10 13.96 11.49 -4.61
C GLU A 10 14.57 12.73 -5.29
N GLU A 11 15.12 12.56 -6.49
CA GLU A 11 15.65 13.68 -7.28
C GLU A 11 14.51 14.45 -7.96
N GLU A 12 14.54 15.78 -7.90
CA GLU A 12 13.48 16.65 -8.46
C GLU A 12 13.18 16.34 -9.93
N GLY A 13 14.20 16.19 -10.76
CA GLY A 13 14.04 15.87 -12.18
C GLY A 13 13.28 14.55 -12.43
N ARG A 14 13.38 13.60 -11.51
CA ARG A 14 12.73 12.28 -11.60
C ARG A 14 11.26 12.32 -11.18
N LEU A 15 10.82 13.34 -10.43
CA LEU A 15 9.42 13.51 -10.03
C LEU A 15 8.50 13.92 -11.19
N HIS A 16 9.05 14.21 -12.37
CA HIS A 16 8.27 14.36 -13.61
C HIS A 16 7.66 13.04 -14.09
N ASP A 17 8.28 11.89 -13.76
CA ASP A 17 7.71 10.56 -14.01
C ASP A 17 6.55 10.33 -13.02
N PRO A 18 5.30 10.15 -13.50
CA PRO A 18 4.13 10.01 -12.64
C PRO A 18 4.21 8.84 -11.66
N VAL A 19 4.82 7.72 -12.08
CA VAL A 19 4.94 6.51 -11.26
C VAL A 19 5.96 6.74 -10.14
N LEU A 20 7.07 7.43 -10.43
CA LEU A 20 8.02 7.83 -9.40
C LEU A 20 7.43 8.82 -8.42
N CYS A 21 6.68 9.80 -8.93
CA CYS A 21 6.04 10.81 -8.09
C CYS A 21 5.04 10.15 -7.14
N GLU A 22 4.14 9.30 -7.64
CA GLU A 22 3.21 8.52 -6.81
C GLU A 22 3.95 7.68 -5.75
N ASN A 23 5.01 6.95 -6.17
CA ASN A 23 5.75 6.10 -5.26
C ASN A 23 6.49 6.88 -4.17
N PHE A 24 7.07 8.04 -4.51
CA PHE A 24 7.73 8.92 -3.56
C PHE A 24 6.74 9.42 -2.50
N PHE A 25 5.58 9.96 -2.91
CA PHE A 25 4.58 10.42 -1.95
C PHE A 25 4.02 9.26 -1.11
N SER A 26 3.76 8.09 -1.71
CA SER A 26 3.36 6.90 -0.95
C SER A 26 4.36 6.54 0.15
N ARG A 27 5.67 6.65 -0.11
CA ARG A 27 6.72 6.49 0.92
C ARG A 27 6.71 7.59 1.98
N VAL A 28 6.50 8.85 1.59
CA VAL A 28 6.39 9.99 2.53
C VAL A 28 5.24 9.77 3.52
N TYR A 29 4.05 9.42 3.03
CA TYR A 29 2.90 9.18 3.90
C TYR A 29 3.05 7.93 4.75
N ALA A 30 3.69 6.87 4.24
CA ALA A 30 3.99 5.68 5.03
C ALA A 30 4.98 5.98 6.16
N TYR A 31 6.01 6.80 5.88
CA TYR A 31 6.98 7.25 6.88
C TYR A 31 6.31 8.11 7.96
N ASP A 32 5.52 9.11 7.57
CA ASP A 32 4.77 9.95 8.51
C ASP A 32 3.85 9.14 9.41
N ARG A 33 3.14 8.15 8.84
CA ARG A 33 2.27 7.25 9.61
C ARG A 33 3.07 6.41 10.60
N TRP A 34 4.23 5.88 10.20
CA TRP A 34 5.11 5.13 11.12
C TRP A 34 5.55 5.98 12.31
N GLN A 35 5.97 7.23 12.06
CA GLN A 35 6.36 8.17 13.11
C GLN A 35 5.20 8.42 14.09
N LYS A 36 4.00 8.70 13.55
CA LYS A 36 2.83 9.09 14.35
C LYS A 36 2.14 7.94 15.08
N THR A 37 2.28 6.70 14.61
CA THR A 37 1.62 5.55 15.23
C THR A 37 2.59 4.66 15.98
N VAL A 38 3.63 4.16 15.30
CA VAL A 38 4.52 3.15 15.88
C VAL A 38 5.57 3.78 16.78
N LEU A 39 6.21 4.88 16.36
CA LEU A 39 7.24 5.53 17.19
C LEU A 39 6.67 6.41 18.28
N ALA A 40 5.46 6.96 18.09
CA ALA A 40 4.77 7.72 19.14
C ALA A 40 4.44 6.85 20.37
N GLN A 41 4.08 5.57 20.16
CA GLN A 41 3.84 4.61 21.23
C GLN A 41 4.35 3.20 20.85
N PRO A 42 5.65 2.93 20.98
CA PRO A 42 6.25 1.68 20.54
C PRO A 42 5.68 0.46 21.26
N SER A 43 5.10 -0.45 20.49
CA SER A 43 4.64 -1.74 20.99
C SER A 43 4.56 -2.77 19.87
N TYR A 44 4.60 -4.05 20.22
CA TYR A 44 4.36 -5.12 19.25
C TYR A 44 2.96 -5.01 18.63
N ALA A 45 1.95 -4.59 19.39
CA ALA A 45 0.60 -4.35 18.89
C ALA A 45 0.58 -3.23 17.83
N ALA A 46 1.29 -2.12 18.06
CA ALA A 46 1.41 -1.04 17.09
C ALA A 46 2.09 -1.50 15.78
N LEU A 47 3.12 -2.34 15.89
CA LEU A 47 3.75 -2.97 14.72
C LEU A 47 2.77 -3.87 13.94
N VAL A 48 2.04 -4.74 14.64
CA VAL A 48 1.05 -5.63 14.03
C VAL A 48 -0.05 -4.83 13.33
N ASP A 49 -0.55 -3.77 13.96
CA ASP A 49 -1.56 -2.89 13.39
C ASP A 49 -1.04 -2.15 12.15
N PHE A 50 0.16 -1.57 12.24
CA PHE A 50 0.82 -0.93 11.11
C PHE A 50 1.02 -1.90 9.94
N HIS A 51 1.57 -3.10 10.19
CA HIS A 51 1.71 -4.10 9.14
C HIS A 51 0.37 -4.48 8.52
N SER A 52 -0.63 -4.73 9.36
CA SER A 52 -1.96 -5.15 8.93
C SER A 52 -2.63 -4.14 8.01
N THR A 53 -2.41 -2.84 8.22
CA THR A 53 -2.97 -1.75 7.41
C THR A 53 -2.15 -1.43 6.15
N HIS A 54 -0.91 -1.90 6.04
CA HIS A 54 -0.02 -1.66 4.89
C HIS A 54 0.28 -2.89 4.06
N LYS A 55 -0.17 -4.08 4.47
CA LYS A 55 0.20 -5.34 3.80
C LYS A 55 -0.10 -5.32 2.29
N TYR A 56 -1.23 -4.76 1.84
CA TYR A 56 -1.53 -4.66 0.41
C TYR A 56 -0.72 -3.59 -0.32
N MET A 57 -0.26 -2.55 0.39
CA MET A 57 0.74 -1.63 -0.14
C MET A 57 2.04 -2.39 -0.41
N ILE A 58 2.53 -3.14 0.58
CA ILE A 58 3.72 -3.98 0.44
C ILE A 58 3.56 -4.94 -0.74
N MET A 59 2.40 -5.60 -0.86
CA MET A 59 2.12 -6.52 -1.97
C MET A 59 2.21 -5.85 -3.35
N ALA A 60 1.69 -4.62 -3.48
CA ALA A 60 1.75 -3.89 -4.74
C ALA A 60 3.19 -3.52 -5.13
N HIS A 61 4.05 -3.15 -4.16
CA HIS A 61 5.43 -2.74 -4.43
C HIS A 61 6.42 -3.93 -4.48
N TYR A 62 6.20 -4.94 -3.66
CA TYR A 62 7.08 -6.09 -3.53
C TYR A 62 6.33 -7.34 -3.02
N PRO A 63 5.76 -8.17 -3.92
CA PRO A 63 5.03 -9.38 -3.54
C PRO A 63 5.82 -10.33 -2.63
N GLN A 64 7.12 -10.49 -2.83
CA GLN A 64 7.97 -11.29 -1.95
C GLN A 64 8.15 -10.63 -0.57
N GLY A 65 8.16 -9.29 -0.52
CA GLY A 65 8.20 -8.52 0.72
C GLY A 65 6.95 -8.70 1.57
N TYR A 66 5.79 -8.99 0.96
CA TYR A 66 4.55 -9.26 1.68
C TYR A 66 4.71 -10.45 2.63
N GLU A 67 5.27 -11.56 2.14
CA GLU A 67 5.51 -12.76 2.94
C GLU A 67 6.64 -12.53 3.95
N LEU A 68 7.75 -11.93 3.53
CA LEU A 68 8.91 -11.70 4.38
C LEU A 68 8.58 -10.80 5.58
N LEU A 69 7.94 -9.65 5.35
CA LEU A 69 7.54 -8.73 6.42
C LEU A 69 6.46 -9.35 7.32
N GLY A 70 5.54 -10.14 6.75
CA GLY A 70 4.57 -10.88 7.55
C GLY A 70 5.22 -11.89 8.49
N GLN A 71 6.28 -12.58 8.05
CA GLN A 71 7.05 -13.48 8.90
C GLN A 71 7.83 -12.75 10.00
N ILE A 72 8.41 -11.58 9.71
CA ILE A 72 9.09 -10.75 10.71
C ILE A 72 8.12 -10.37 11.83
N VAL A 73 6.92 -9.90 11.46
CA VAL A 73 5.87 -9.55 12.43
C VAL A 73 5.50 -10.78 13.24
N ALA A 74 5.13 -11.90 12.60
CA ALA A 74 4.67 -13.11 13.30
C ALA A 74 5.69 -13.72 14.28
N LYS A 75 7.00 -13.64 13.96
CA LYS A 75 8.09 -14.18 14.79
C LYS A 75 8.60 -13.17 15.82
N GLY A 76 8.30 -11.88 15.64
CA GLY A 76 8.93 -10.76 16.34
C GLY A 76 8.63 -10.67 17.84
N SER A 77 7.57 -11.32 18.33
CA SER A 77 7.18 -11.25 19.76
C SER A 77 8.25 -11.75 20.73
N LYS A 78 9.25 -12.50 20.25
CA LYS A 78 10.38 -13.01 21.04
C LYS A 78 11.65 -12.16 20.98
N ALA A 79 11.69 -11.14 20.11
CA ALA A 79 12.85 -10.26 19.94
C ALA A 79 12.75 -9.01 20.83
N ARG A 80 13.88 -8.32 21.04
CA ARG A 80 13.87 -6.97 21.63
C ARG A 80 13.08 -6.04 20.72
N LEU A 81 12.08 -5.35 21.29
CA LEU A 81 11.13 -4.53 20.54
C LEU A 81 11.81 -3.51 19.63
N GLU A 82 12.76 -2.75 20.17
CA GLU A 82 13.54 -1.73 19.43
C GLU A 82 14.20 -2.31 18.17
N THR A 83 14.96 -3.40 18.31
CA THR A 83 15.62 -4.09 17.18
C THR A 83 14.63 -4.62 16.16
N LEU A 84 13.47 -5.11 16.61
CA LEU A 84 12.41 -5.58 15.72
C LEU A 84 11.82 -4.43 14.90
N LEU A 85 11.54 -3.29 15.54
CA LEU A 85 10.97 -2.11 14.88
C LEU A 85 11.93 -1.54 13.84
N ASP A 86 13.21 -1.42 14.17
CA ASP A 86 14.25 -0.94 13.26
C ASP A 86 14.39 -1.84 12.03
N GLN A 87 14.54 -3.15 12.26
CA GLN A 87 14.66 -4.13 11.18
C GLN A 87 13.42 -4.13 10.28
N TYR A 88 12.22 -4.17 10.89
CA TYR A 88 10.97 -4.18 10.15
C TYR A 88 10.84 -2.92 9.29
N PHE A 89 11.08 -1.75 9.86
CA PHE A 89 10.88 -0.49 9.14
C PHE A 89 11.90 -0.29 8.02
N GLN A 90 13.15 -0.73 8.24
CA GLN A 90 14.15 -0.78 7.18
C GLN A 90 13.68 -1.64 6.00
N ASP A 91 13.26 -2.88 6.25
CA ASP A 91 12.79 -3.80 5.21
C ASP A 91 11.50 -3.30 4.53
N PHE A 92 10.61 -2.68 5.30
CA PHE A 92 9.40 -2.03 4.80
C PHE A 92 9.72 -0.89 3.83
N MET A 93 10.63 0.02 4.19
CA MET A 93 11.03 1.11 3.30
C MET A 93 11.78 0.62 2.06
N ILE A 94 12.58 -0.46 2.18
CA ILE A 94 13.19 -1.15 1.02
C ILE A 94 12.12 -1.72 0.10
N ALA A 95 11.08 -2.35 0.65
CA ALA A 95 9.97 -2.87 -0.14
C ALA A 95 9.24 -1.75 -0.89
N LEU A 96 8.89 -0.66 -0.20
CA LEU A 96 8.16 0.46 -0.79
C LEU A 96 9.00 1.31 -1.75
N LYS A 97 10.34 1.26 -1.69
CA LYS A 97 11.22 1.92 -2.68
C LYS A 97 11.13 1.28 -4.07
N ARG A 98 10.65 0.03 -4.16
CA ARG A 98 10.40 -0.63 -5.45
C ARG A 98 9.13 -0.04 -6.06
N ARG A 99 9.17 0.26 -7.35
CA ARG A 99 7.97 0.73 -8.06
C ARG A 99 6.96 -0.42 -8.18
N ALA A 100 5.73 -0.17 -7.78
CA ALA A 100 4.62 -1.03 -8.17
C ALA A 100 4.44 -0.93 -9.69
N ASN A 101 4.06 -2.03 -10.32
CA ASN A 101 3.79 -2.08 -11.75
C ASN A 101 2.35 -2.52 -11.99
N ARG A 102 1.89 -2.42 -13.24
CA ARG A 102 0.50 -2.75 -13.59
C ARG A 102 0.10 -4.16 -13.14
N LYS A 103 0.98 -5.14 -13.36
CA LYS A 103 0.75 -6.53 -12.93
C LYS A 103 0.57 -6.64 -11.42
N SER A 104 1.43 -6.00 -10.62
CA SER A 104 1.34 -6.08 -9.16
C SER A 104 0.14 -5.30 -8.59
N HIS A 105 -0.21 -4.16 -9.19
CA HIS A 105 -1.46 -3.44 -8.88
C HIS A 105 -2.70 -4.26 -9.22
N THR A 106 -2.77 -4.85 -10.42
CA THR A 106 -3.86 -5.76 -10.84
C THR A 106 -4.01 -6.90 -9.83
N ASN A 107 -2.92 -7.59 -9.50
CA ASN A 107 -2.95 -8.66 -8.50
C ASN A 107 -3.49 -8.15 -7.16
N THR A 108 -2.96 -7.04 -6.66
CA THR A 108 -3.39 -6.46 -5.37
C THR A 108 -4.87 -6.10 -5.35
N MET A 109 -5.38 -5.46 -6.41
CA MET A 109 -6.81 -5.16 -6.55
C MET A 109 -7.67 -6.42 -6.55
N MET A 110 -7.24 -7.47 -7.26
CA MET A 110 -7.94 -8.77 -7.28
C MET A 110 -7.97 -9.43 -5.90
N HIS A 111 -6.88 -9.34 -5.13
CA HIS A 111 -6.83 -9.83 -3.75
C HIS A 111 -7.82 -9.08 -2.84
N ILE A 112 -7.87 -7.75 -2.95
CA ILE A 112 -8.79 -6.91 -2.15
C ILE A 112 -10.25 -7.15 -2.53
N LEU A 113 -10.56 -7.26 -3.84
CA LEU A 113 -11.89 -7.60 -4.33
C LEU A 113 -12.40 -8.92 -3.73
N GLY A 114 -11.50 -9.87 -3.45
CA GLY A 114 -11.81 -11.13 -2.79
C GLY A 114 -12.57 -11.00 -1.46
N TYR A 115 -12.42 -9.88 -0.73
CA TYR A 115 -13.10 -9.62 0.53
C TYR A 115 -14.60 -9.29 0.37
N VAL A 116 -14.99 -8.72 -0.77
CA VAL A 116 -16.36 -8.21 -1.00
C VAL A 116 -17.09 -8.95 -2.11
N LYS A 117 -16.41 -9.83 -2.87
CA LYS A 117 -16.95 -10.49 -4.07
C LYS A 117 -18.27 -11.24 -3.91
N LYS A 118 -18.61 -11.67 -2.69
CA LYS A 118 -19.86 -12.39 -2.37
C LYS A 118 -21.04 -11.45 -2.14
N ASN A 119 -20.77 -10.19 -1.83
CA ASN A 119 -21.76 -9.19 -1.44
C ASN A 119 -22.00 -8.14 -2.53
N VAL A 120 -21.14 -8.09 -3.55
CA VAL A 120 -21.25 -7.21 -4.72
C VAL A 120 -22.02 -7.93 -5.84
N ASP A 121 -22.93 -7.22 -6.50
CA ASP A 121 -23.70 -7.75 -7.63
C ASP A 121 -22.79 -8.26 -8.76
N GLY A 122 -23.25 -9.29 -9.48
CA GLY A 122 -22.48 -9.91 -10.56
C GLY A 122 -22.12 -8.93 -11.68
N LYS A 123 -23.02 -8.01 -12.05
CA LYS A 123 -22.76 -7.03 -13.11
C LYS A 123 -21.76 -5.98 -12.66
N GLU A 124 -21.94 -5.44 -11.46
CA GLU A 124 -21.02 -4.47 -10.87
C GLU A 124 -19.63 -5.06 -10.70
N ARG A 125 -19.52 -6.29 -10.19
CA ARG A 125 -18.25 -7.00 -10.07
C ARG A 125 -17.56 -7.15 -11.44
N ASN A 126 -18.30 -7.50 -12.49
CA ASN A 126 -17.73 -7.64 -13.84
C ASN A 126 -17.25 -6.29 -14.40
N GLN A 127 -17.92 -5.19 -14.08
CA GLN A 127 -17.47 -3.86 -14.48
C GLN A 127 -16.15 -3.47 -13.82
N LEU A 128 -15.95 -3.79 -12.52
CA LEU A 128 -14.65 -3.59 -11.87
C LEU A 128 -13.57 -4.47 -12.50
N LEU A 129 -13.87 -5.75 -12.78
CA LEU A 129 -12.92 -6.64 -13.45
C LEU A 129 -12.49 -6.11 -14.81
N LYS A 130 -13.42 -5.52 -15.58
CA LYS A 130 -13.12 -4.85 -16.84
C LYS A 130 -12.18 -3.67 -16.63
N LEU A 131 -12.47 -2.77 -15.68
CA LEU A 131 -11.59 -1.62 -15.39
C LEU A 131 -10.19 -2.04 -14.95
N ILE A 132 -10.07 -3.12 -14.17
CA ILE A 132 -8.77 -3.69 -13.76
C ILE A 132 -7.98 -4.18 -14.98
N GLU A 133 -8.65 -4.82 -15.94
CA GLU A 133 -8.03 -5.29 -17.17
C GLU A 133 -7.66 -4.12 -18.10
N GLU A 134 -8.53 -3.12 -18.23
CA GLU A 134 -8.23 -1.89 -18.99
C GLU A 134 -7.01 -1.16 -18.41
N TYR A 135 -6.89 -1.10 -17.07
CA TYR A 135 -5.71 -0.55 -16.41
C TYR A 135 -4.45 -1.38 -16.71
N ARG A 136 -4.57 -2.72 -16.68
CA ARG A 136 -3.46 -3.63 -16.99
C ARG A 136 -2.93 -3.43 -18.41
N GLN A 137 -3.82 -3.09 -19.34
CA GLN A 137 -3.54 -2.83 -20.76
C GLN A 137 -3.20 -1.36 -21.06
N GLU A 138 -3.02 -0.52 -20.04
CA GLU A 138 -2.68 0.90 -20.19
C GLU A 138 -3.75 1.77 -20.84
N MET A 139 -5.00 1.32 -20.87
CA MET A 139 -6.10 2.09 -21.47
C MET A 139 -6.72 3.09 -20.50
N VAL A 140 -6.63 2.84 -19.19
CA VAL A 140 -7.13 3.74 -18.14
C VAL A 140 -6.10 3.92 -17.02
N PRO A 141 -6.10 5.08 -16.34
CA PRO A 141 -5.22 5.32 -15.19
C PRO A 141 -5.63 4.50 -13.97
N LEU A 142 -4.71 4.32 -13.01
CA LEU A 142 -4.96 3.51 -11.80
C LEU A 142 -6.17 4.00 -10.99
N ILE A 143 -6.45 5.31 -10.99
CA ILE A 143 -7.58 5.87 -10.24
C ILE A 143 -8.94 5.29 -10.68
N ALA A 144 -9.10 4.88 -11.94
CA ALA A 144 -10.36 4.39 -12.48
C ALA A 144 -10.83 3.10 -11.78
N PRO A 145 -10.07 1.99 -11.78
CA PRO A 145 -10.45 0.80 -11.01
C PRO A 145 -10.42 1.06 -9.50
N MET A 146 -9.53 1.91 -8.99
CA MET A 146 -9.42 2.18 -7.55
C MET A 146 -10.67 2.88 -6.99
N THR A 147 -11.28 3.80 -7.75
CA THR A 147 -12.50 4.50 -7.31
C THR A 147 -13.65 3.51 -7.11
N MET A 148 -13.85 2.60 -8.06
CA MET A 148 -14.89 1.57 -7.97
C MET A 148 -14.58 0.52 -6.90
N LEU A 149 -13.31 0.13 -6.74
CA LEU A 149 -12.90 -0.77 -5.67
C LEU A 149 -13.17 -0.16 -4.28
N ARG A 150 -12.84 1.11 -4.07
CA ARG A 150 -13.13 1.81 -2.80
C ARG A 150 -14.62 1.83 -2.50
N HIS A 151 -15.45 2.16 -3.49
CA HIS A 151 -16.91 2.15 -3.34
C HIS A 151 -17.44 0.78 -2.85
N PHE A 152 -16.96 -0.32 -3.43
CA PHE A 152 -17.34 -1.66 -2.95
C PHE A 152 -16.84 -1.97 -1.55
N ILE A 153 -15.64 -1.53 -1.19
CA ILE A 153 -15.10 -1.71 0.15
C ILE A 153 -15.88 -0.88 1.19
N GLU A 154 -16.29 0.34 0.85
CA GLU A 154 -17.11 1.19 1.71
C GLU A 154 -18.49 0.58 1.99
N ASN A 155 -19.15 0.04 0.96
CA ASN A 155 -20.50 -0.50 1.09
C ASN A 155 -20.57 -1.93 1.65
N HIS A 156 -19.54 -2.74 1.39
CA HIS A 156 -19.60 -4.19 1.65
C HIS A 156 -18.38 -4.74 2.41
N GLY A 157 -17.33 -3.94 2.59
CA GLY A 157 -16.10 -4.36 3.25
C GLY A 157 -16.20 -4.29 4.77
N SER A 158 -15.48 -5.17 5.45
CA SER A 158 -15.27 -5.09 6.89
C SER A 158 -14.35 -3.92 7.27
N GLU A 159 -14.38 -3.50 8.53
CA GLU A 159 -13.48 -2.47 9.07
C GLU A 159 -11.99 -2.76 8.74
N TYR A 160 -11.61 -4.04 8.79
CA TYR A 160 -10.27 -4.50 8.45
C TYR A 160 -9.81 -4.09 7.05
N ILE A 161 -10.66 -4.27 6.04
CA ILE A 161 -10.28 -3.99 4.65
C ILE A 161 -10.42 -2.50 4.32
N GLN A 162 -11.36 -1.80 4.97
CA GLN A 162 -11.51 -0.34 4.82
C GLN A 162 -10.27 0.42 5.32
N ARG A 163 -9.57 -0.11 6.34
CA ARG A 163 -8.34 0.48 6.88
C ARG A 163 -7.08 0.27 6.01
N GLN A 164 -7.18 -0.39 4.86
CA GLN A 164 -6.02 -0.67 4.02
C GLN A 164 -5.53 0.60 3.33
N THR A 165 -4.29 0.98 3.63
CA THR A 165 -3.65 2.17 3.08
C THR A 165 -3.44 2.11 1.56
N TYR A 166 -3.47 0.91 0.96
CA TYR A 166 -3.46 0.76 -0.51
C TYR A 166 -4.65 1.47 -1.21
N LEU A 167 -5.81 1.53 -0.53
CA LEU A 167 -7.00 2.19 -1.05
C LEU A 167 -6.80 3.69 -1.23
N THR A 168 -6.13 4.30 -0.25
CA THR A 168 -5.83 5.74 -0.18
C THR A 168 -4.44 5.95 0.45
N PRO A 169 -3.34 5.76 -0.30
CA PRO A 169 -1.95 5.91 0.20
C PRO A 169 -1.67 7.30 0.75
N HIS A 170 -2.22 8.28 0.05
CA HIS A 170 -1.99 9.71 0.16
C HIS A 170 -3.32 10.41 -0.21
N PRO A 171 -3.48 11.71 0.09
CA PRO A 171 -4.68 12.46 -0.25
C PRO A 171 -4.96 12.45 -1.76
N ASP A 172 -6.23 12.32 -2.12
CA ASP A 172 -6.67 12.27 -3.52
C ASP A 172 -6.43 13.61 -4.25
N GLN A 173 -6.36 14.74 -3.53
CA GLN A 173 -6.12 16.07 -4.09
C GLN A 173 -4.77 16.18 -4.82
N LEU A 174 -3.81 15.29 -4.53
CA LEU A 174 -2.52 15.27 -5.22
C LEU A 174 -2.63 14.73 -6.66
N GLY A 175 -3.72 14.04 -7.02
CA GLY A 175 -3.97 13.55 -8.38
C GLY A 175 -2.94 12.56 -8.93
N LEU A 176 -2.12 11.95 -8.07
CA LEU A 176 -0.94 11.16 -8.47
C LEU A 176 -1.29 9.87 -9.22
N ARG A 177 -2.52 9.36 -9.07
CA ARG A 177 -3.01 8.14 -9.73
C ARG A 177 -3.84 8.40 -11.00
N ASN A 178 -3.92 9.65 -11.44
CA ASN A 178 -4.77 10.08 -12.57
C ASN A 178 -4.05 10.03 -13.92
N ARG A 179 -2.75 9.74 -13.92
CA ARG A 179 -1.91 9.68 -15.12
C ARG A 179 -1.72 8.23 -15.56
N LEU A 180 -1.55 8.04 -16.87
CA LEU A 180 -1.24 6.75 -17.49
C LEU A 180 0.22 6.36 -17.29
#